data_AF-K0F1K1-F1
#
_entry.id   AF-K0F1K1-F1
#
_cell.length_a   1.000
_cell.length_b   1.000
_cell.length_c   1.000
_cell.angle_alpha   90.00
_cell.angle_beta   90.00
_cell.angle_gamma   90.00
#
_symmetry.space_group_name_H-M   'P 1'
#
loop_
_entity.id
_entity.type
_entity.pdbx_description
1 polymer ?
#
loop_
_entity_poly.entity_id
_entity_poly.type
_entity_poly.pdbx_seq_one_letter_code
_entity_poly.pdbx_strand_id
1 'polypeptide(L)' 'MTDLETGASIAPLVTGFELATLSTPLRRAAGRLQAVLPPGWRVEIVDAPGLTGRESEPVLRVVMPTD' A
#
# COMPACT_ATOMS: atom_id res chain seq x y z
N MET A 1 -22.37 -13.31 40.59
CA MET A 1 -22.35 -13.65 39.15
C MET A 1 -22.36 -12.33 38.40
N THR A 2 -21.23 -11.94 37.84
CA THR A 2 -21.15 -10.75 36.99
C THR A 2 -21.03 -11.26 35.57
N ASP A 3 -22.09 -11.06 34.80
CA ASP A 3 -22.16 -11.42 33.39
C ASP A 3 -21.36 -10.37 32.60
N LEU A 4 -20.28 -10.82 31.95
CA LEU A 4 -19.41 -9.96 31.15
C LEU A 4 -19.93 -10.04 29.71
N GLU A 5 -20.97 -9.26 29.44
CA GLU A 5 -21.54 -9.09 28.10
C GLU A 5 -20.45 -8.54 27.18
N THR A 6 -19.78 -9.44 26.48
CA THR A 6 -18.77 -9.10 25.50
C THR A 6 -19.53 -8.61 24.28
N GLY A 7 -19.88 -7.32 24.30
CA GLY A 7 -20.56 -6.65 23.20
C GLY A 7 -19.81 -6.96 21.92
N ALA A 8 -20.43 -7.78 21.08
CA ALA A 8 -19.96 -8.07 19.75
C ALA A 8 -19.96 -6.73 19.00
N SER A 9 -18.82 -6.06 18.98
CA SER A 9 -18.61 -4.88 18.16
C SER A 9 -18.59 -5.39 16.72
N ILE A 10 -19.77 -5.48 16.13
CA ILE A 10 -19.96 -5.72 14.72
C ILE A 10 -19.50 -4.43 14.06
N ALA A 11 -18.19 -4.26 13.85
CA ALA A 11 -17.67 -3.20 13.02
C ALA A 11 -17.93 -3.62 11.57
N PRO A 12 -18.96 -3.10 10.88
CA PRO A 12 -19.06 -3.30 9.45
C PRO A 12 -18.01 -2.37 8.82
N LEU A 13 -17.59 -2.65 7.58
CA LEU A 13 -16.73 -1.77 6.76
C LEU A 13 -15.19 -2.00 6.87
N VAL A 14 -14.71 -3.24 6.95
CA VAL A 14 -13.27 -3.53 6.74
C VAL A 14 -12.90 -3.65 5.25
N THR A 15 -13.82 -3.41 4.31
CA THR A 15 -13.47 -3.39 2.87
C THR A 15 -12.58 -2.19 2.51
N GLY A 16 -12.71 -1.06 3.23
CA GLY A 16 -11.82 0.09 3.06
C GLY A 16 -10.43 -0.12 3.68
N PHE A 17 -10.34 -0.99 4.68
CA PHE A 17 -9.07 -1.31 5.32
C PHE A 17 -8.17 -2.11 4.38
N GLU A 18 -8.72 -2.95 3.49
CA GLU A 18 -7.88 -3.69 2.55
C GLU A 18 -7.16 -2.74 1.58
N LEU A 19 -7.87 -1.82 0.91
CA LEU A 19 -7.24 -0.85 0.02
C LEU A 19 -6.29 0.13 0.75
N ALA A 20 -6.71 0.66 1.91
CA ALA A 20 -5.86 1.55 2.69
C ALA A 20 -4.62 0.82 3.21
N THR A 21 -4.80 -0.39 3.76
CA THR A 21 -3.71 -1.22 4.28
C THR A 21 -2.78 -1.60 3.17
N LEU A 22 -3.24 -2.05 2.00
CA LEU A 22 -2.38 -2.45 0.87
C LEU A 22 -1.43 -1.33 0.45
N SER A 23 -1.88 -0.07 0.49
CA SER A 23 -1.02 1.06 0.16
C SER A 23 0.09 1.29 1.21
N THR A 24 -0.07 0.86 2.47
CA THR A 24 0.93 1.13 3.52
C THR A 24 2.18 0.23 3.48
N PRO A 25 2.15 -1.11 3.26
CA PRO A 25 3.33 -1.88 2.93
C PRO A 25 4.04 -1.32 1.70
N LEU A 26 3.29 -0.96 0.65
CA LEU A 26 3.88 -0.44 -0.58
C LEU A 26 4.54 0.93 -0.36
N ARG A 27 3.91 1.84 0.39
CA ARG A 27 4.50 3.13 0.79
C ARG A 27 5.71 2.96 1.70
N ARG A 28 5.68 2.01 2.65
CA ARG A 28 6.85 1.68 3.48
C ARG A 28 7.99 1.12 2.65
N ALA A 29 7.69 0.24 1.69
CA ALA A 29 8.67 -0.28 0.74
C ALA A 29 9.22 0.85 -0.15
N ALA A 30 8.38 1.77 -0.62
CA ALA A 30 8.80 2.95 -1.37
C ALA A 30 9.78 3.80 -0.57
N GLY A 31 9.46 4.11 0.68
CA GLY A 31 10.35 4.87 1.57
C GLY A 31 11.68 4.16 1.84
N ARG A 32 11.65 2.84 2.05
CA ARG A 32 12.87 2.02 2.20
C ARG A 32 13.73 2.03 0.93
N LEU A 33 13.10 1.89 -0.23
CA LEU A 33 13.79 1.92 -1.52
C LEU A 33 14.38 3.31 -1.77
N GLN A 34 13.60 4.37 -1.53
CA GLN A 34 14.04 5.76 -1.69
C GLN A 34 15.26 6.08 -0.81
N ALA A 35 15.34 5.52 0.40
CA ALA A 35 16.43 5.77 1.34
C ALA A 35 17.78 5.18 0.91
N VAL A 36 17.79 4.20 -0.01
CA VAL A 36 19.02 3.54 -0.50
C VAL A 36 19.39 3.94 -1.93
N LEU A 37 18.56 4.76 -2.59
CA LEU A 37 18.83 5.23 -3.95
C LEU A 37 19.84 6.40 -3.95
N PRO A 38 20.64 6.55 -5.02
CA PRO A 38 21.52 7.71 -5.17
C PRO A 38 20.74 9.03 -5.24
N PRO A 39 21.40 10.18 -4.96
CA PRO A 39 20.78 11.49 -5.15
C PRO A 39 20.19 11.66 -6.55
N GLY A 40 19.03 12.31 -6.63
CA GLY A 40 18.31 12.57 -7.89
C GLY A 40 17.30 11.49 -8.29
N TRP A 41 17.47 10.27 -7.80
CA TRP A 41 16.55 9.16 -8.05
C TRP A 41 15.30 9.25 -7.17
N ARG A 42 14.16 8.80 -7.70
CA ARG A 42 12.86 8.87 -7.02
C ARG A 42 12.11 7.56 -7.13
N VAL A 43 11.27 7.26 -6.14
CA VAL A 43 10.37 6.11 -6.14
C VAL A 43 8.93 6.61 -6.19
N GLU A 44 8.18 6.14 -7.17
CA GLU A 44 6.76 6.41 -7.36
C GLU A 44 5.96 5.11 -7.19
N ILE A 45 4.72 5.24 -6.72
CA ILE A 45 3.74 4.17 -6.77
C ILE A 45 2.83 4.48 -7.96
N VAL A 46 2.77 3.56 -8.91
CA VAL A 46 1.94 3.70 -10.12
C VAL A 46 1.06 2.48 -10.28
N ASP A 47 -0.14 2.67 -10.80
CA ASP A 47 -1.00 1.55 -11.18
C ASP A 47 -0.51 1.01 -12.53
N ALA A 48 0.10 -0.17 -12.52
CA ALA A 48 0.52 -0.85 -13.74
C ALA A 48 -0.61 -1.76 -14.23
N PRO A 49 -0.86 -1.81 -15.56
CA PRO A 49 -1.82 -2.76 -16.10
C PRO A 49 -1.34 -4.18 -15.78
N GLY A 50 -2.21 -4.98 -15.19
CA GLY A 50 -1.90 -6.37 -14.89
C GLY A 50 -1.58 -7.14 -16.18
N LEU A 51 -0.65 -8.10 -16.10
CA LEU A 51 -0.51 -9.07 -17.18
C LEU A 51 -1.84 -9.81 -17.32
N THR A 52 -2.36 -9.88 -18.54
CA THR A 52 -3.46 -10.78 -18.94
C THR A 52 -4.81 -10.52 -18.26
N GLY A 53 -5.33 -9.30 -18.36
CA GLY A 53 -6.73 -9.01 -17.99
C GLY A 53 -7.01 -8.93 -16.48
N ARG A 54 -5.95 -8.93 -15.66
CA ARG A 54 -6.03 -8.60 -14.25
C ARG A 54 -6.23 -7.09 -14.07
N GLU A 55 -6.95 -6.71 -13.02
CA GLU A 55 -7.01 -5.34 -12.53
C GLU A 55 -5.62 -4.69 -12.45
N SER A 56 -5.55 -3.38 -12.69
CA SER A 56 -4.29 -2.65 -12.51
C SER A 56 -3.81 -2.81 -11.07
N GLU A 57 -2.56 -3.21 -10.89
CA GLU A 57 -1.97 -3.39 -9.58
C GLU A 57 -0.98 -2.25 -9.29
N PRO A 58 -0.97 -1.72 -8.06
CA PRO A 58 -0.02 -0.70 -7.68
C PRO A 58 1.38 -1.31 -7.58
N VAL A 59 2.32 -0.76 -8.34
CA VAL A 59 3.72 -1.19 -8.39
C VAL A 59 4.65 -0.04 -8.01
N LEU A 60 5.86 -0.38 -7.54
CA LEU A 60 6.93 0.60 -7.34
C LEU A 60 7.66 0.84 -8.65
N ARG A 61 7.76 2.09 -9.06
CA ARG A 61 8.54 2.54 -10.21
C ARG A 61 9.66 3.44 -9.73
N VAL A 62 10.89 3.10 -10.12
CA VAL A 62 12.06 3.94 -9.88
C VAL A 62 12.25 4.86 -11.08
N VAL A 63 12.37 6.16 -10.81
CA VAL A 63 12.55 7.20 -11.82
C VAL A 63 13.95 7.78 -11.68
N MET A 64 14.70 7.73 -12.79
CA MET A 64 16.03 8.32 -12.91
C MET A 64 15.91 9.86 -12.91
N PRO A 65 16.89 10.59 -12.34
CA PRO A 65 16.96 12.03 -12.52
C PRO A 65 16.99 12.38 -14.02
N THR A 66 16.18 13.35 -14.42
CA THR A 66 16.37 14.09 -15.67
C THR A 66 17.40 15.17 -15.38
N ASP A 67 18.53 15.13 -16.07
CA ASP A 67 19.63 16.11 -15.94
C ASP A 67 19.18 17.58 -16.06
#